data_AF-A0A699I937-F1
#
_entry.id   AF-A0A699I937-F1
#
_cell.length_a   1.000
_cell.length_b   1.000
_cell.length_c   1.000
_cell.angle_alpha   90.00
_cell.angle_beta   90.00
_cell.angle_gamma   90.00
#
_symmetry.space_group_name_H-M   'P 1'
#
loop_
_entity.id
_entity.type
_entity.pdbx_description
1 polymer ?
#
loop_
_entity_poly.entity_id
_entity_poly.type
_entity_poly.pdbx_seq_one_letter_code
_entity_poly.pdbx_strand_id
1 'polypeptide(L)'
;MDCKECNNQRAISFLILLDKEGNAIQANMDLKDTDYFDQLLHLNNAYRISRFWCTKTKKWKRTLDNKTTLNFGKYTSIKPIANDPFLEHYFKFIAYNEVQSMADVSAQR
;
A
#
# COMPACT_ATOMS: atom_id res chain seq x y z
N MET A 1 -18.41 -20.56 -4.58
CA MET A 1 -18.09 -19.15 -4.86
C MET A 1 -17.35 -19.12 -6.18
N ASP A 2 -18.00 -18.60 -7.21
CA ASP A 2 -17.59 -18.73 -8.62
C ASP A 2 -16.51 -17.67 -8.92
N CYS A 3 -15.25 -18.09 -9.10
CA CYS A 3 -14.14 -17.20 -9.41
C CYS A 3 -14.11 -16.93 -10.94
N LYS A 4 -15.18 -16.32 -11.46
CA LYS A 4 -15.37 -16.07 -12.91
C LYS A 4 -14.72 -14.77 -13.43
N GLU A 5 -13.86 -14.12 -12.65
CA GLU A 5 -13.20 -12.86 -13.06
C GLU A 5 -11.66 -12.96 -13.16
N CYS A 6 -11.10 -14.16 -13.31
CA CYS A 6 -9.64 -14.37 -13.39
C CYS A 6 -9.04 -14.31 -14.81
N ASN A 7 -9.82 -14.05 -15.87
CA ASN A 7 -9.35 -14.17 -17.26
C ASN A 7 -8.93 -12.86 -17.96
N ASN A 8 -8.85 -11.73 -17.25
CA ASN A 8 -8.25 -10.50 -17.79
C ASN A 8 -7.55 -9.69 -16.69
N GLN A 9 -6.84 -10.38 -15.81
CA GLN A 9 -6.13 -9.74 -14.71
C GLN A 9 -4.73 -9.39 -15.18
N ARG A 10 -4.54 -8.13 -15.56
CA ARG A 10 -3.21 -7.55 -15.65
C ARG A 10 -2.53 -7.74 -14.30
N ALA A 11 -1.35 -8.36 -14.32
CA ALA A 11 -0.47 -8.38 -13.17
C ALA A 11 -0.20 -6.93 -12.76
N ILE A 12 -0.25 -6.66 -11.46
CA ILE A 12 -0.03 -5.34 -10.90
C ILE A 12 1.01 -5.46 -9.80
N SER A 13 1.93 -4.52 -9.76
CA SER A 13 2.82 -4.30 -8.62
C SER A 13 2.17 -3.27 -7.71
N PHE A 14 2.42 -3.35 -6.41
CA PHE A 14 1.87 -2.40 -5.44
C PHE A 14 2.92 -1.95 -4.43
N LEU A 15 2.70 -0.75 -3.90
CA LEU A 15 3.47 -0.14 -2.82
C LEU A 15 2.51 0.33 -1.73
N ILE A 16 3.01 0.39 -0.50
CA ILE A 16 2.32 1.01 0.63
C ILE A 16 3.01 2.33 0.91
N LEU A 17 2.23 3.41 0.89
CA LEU A 17 2.70 4.76 1.18
C LEU A 17 2.23 5.15 2.56
N LEU A 18 3.13 5.78 3.33
CA LEU A 18 2.84 6.32 4.64
C LEU A 18 2.80 7.85 4.56
N ASP A 19 1.80 8.45 5.20
CA ASP A 19 1.79 9.89 5.44
C ASP A 19 2.41 10.26 6.79
N LYS A 20 2.44 11.56 7.10
CA LYS A 20 3.01 12.10 8.34
C LYS A 20 2.20 11.77 9.59
N GLU A 21 0.92 11.43 9.44
CA GLU A 21 0.02 11.06 10.53
C GLU A 21 0.05 9.55 10.80
N GLY A 22 0.78 8.78 9.98
CA GLY A 22 0.87 7.33 10.07
C GLY A 22 -0.24 6.59 9.33
N ASN A 23 -1.02 7.28 8.50
CA ASN A 23 -1.99 6.61 7.65
C ASN A 23 -1.28 5.93 6.48
N ALA A 24 -1.71 4.71 6.18
CA ALA A 24 -1.24 3.97 5.02
C ALA A 24 -2.23 4.03 3.87
N ILE A 25 -1.72 4.14 2.65
CA ILE A 25 -2.50 3.96 1.43
C ILE A 25 -1.75 3.10 0.43
N GLN A 26 -2.49 2.22 -0.25
CA GLN A 26 -1.94 1.39 -1.31
C GLN A 26 -1.88 2.17 -2.63
N ALA A 27 -0.76 2.05 -3.34
CA ALA A 27 -0.60 2.51 -4.71
C ALA A 27 -0.30 1.32 -5.63
N ASN A 28 -1.00 1.23 -6.76
CA ASN A 28 -0.80 0.20 -7.77
C ASN A 28 -0.11 0.77 -9.00
N MET A 29 0.65 -0.06 -9.70
CA MET A 29 1.20 0.21 -11.02
C MET A 29 1.04 -1.01 -11.93
N ASP A 30 1.02 -0.77 -13.24
CA ASP A 30 1.05 -1.85 -14.23
C ASP A 30 2.40 -2.58 -14.13
N LEU A 31 2.41 -3.90 -14.28
CA LEU A 31 3.64 -4.69 -14.12
C LEU A 31 4.76 -4.20 -15.06
N LYS A 32 4.41 -3.79 -16.28
CA LYS A 32 5.34 -3.24 -17.28
C LYS A 32 6.04 -1.95 -16.84
N ASP A 33 5.46 -1.20 -15.90
CA ASP A 33 5.97 0.07 -15.42
C ASP A 33 6.75 -0.09 -14.09
N THR A 34 6.83 -1.31 -13.54
CA THR A 34 7.47 -1.62 -12.24
C THR A 34 8.92 -1.17 -12.21
N ASP A 35 9.72 -1.57 -13.20
CA ASP A 35 11.15 -1.23 -13.24
C ASP A 35 11.40 0.29 -13.26
N TYR A 36 10.52 1.04 -13.93
CA TYR A 36 10.58 2.51 -13.95
C TYR A 36 10.29 3.10 -12.58
N PHE A 37 9.27 2.58 -11.88
CA PHE A 37 8.92 3.06 -10.55
C PHE A 37 9.90 2.61 -9.47
N ASP A 38 10.50 1.42 -9.57
CA ASP A 38 11.53 0.93 -8.63
C ASP A 38 12.81 1.79 -8.69
N GLN A 39 13.12 2.36 -9.86
CA GLN A 39 14.22 3.32 -10.01
C GLN A 39 13.90 4.70 -9.42
N LEU A 40 12.62 5.07 -9.34
CA LEU A 40 12.19 6.38 -8.83
C LEU A 40 11.84 6.37 -7.34
N LEU A 41 11.25 5.27 -6.87
CA LEU A 41 10.73 5.08 -5.53
C LEU A 41 11.58 4.04 -4.81
N HIS A 42 12.38 4.53 -3.88
CA HIS A 42 13.13 3.67 -2.98
C HIS A 42 12.40 3.59 -1.64
N LEU A 43 12.46 2.42 -1.01
CA LEU A 43 11.93 2.23 0.34
C LEU A 43 12.57 3.22 1.32
N ASN A 44 11.83 3.60 2.35
CA ASN A 44 12.24 4.52 3.42
C ASN A 44 12.61 5.94 2.96
N ASN A 45 12.16 6.33 1.76
CA ASN A 45 12.27 7.71 1.27
C ASN A 45 10.89 8.37 1.16
N ALA A 46 10.89 9.70 1.28
CA ALA A 46 9.71 10.54 1.24
C ALA A 46 9.57 11.22 -0.12
N TYR A 47 8.36 11.18 -0.65
CA TYR A 47 8.05 11.70 -1.97
C TYR A 47 6.77 12.53 -1.95
N ARG A 48 6.78 13.64 -2.67
CA ARG A 48 5.56 14.31 -3.11
C ARG A 48 5.12 13.69 -4.42
N ILE A 49 4.03 12.93 -4.35
CA ILE A 49 3.44 12.26 -5.51
C ILE A 49 2.22 13.05 -5.98
N SER A 50 2.09 13.26 -7.28
CA SER A 50 0.97 13.99 -7.89
C SER A 50 0.60 13.40 -9.25
N ARG A 51 -0.56 13.80 -9.80
CA ARG A 51 -1.06 13.31 -11.10
C ARG A 51 -1.26 11.78 -11.13
N PHE A 52 -1.72 11.23 -10.02
CA PHE A 52 -2.23 9.87 -9.92
C PHE A 52 -3.76 9.86 -10.08
N TRP A 53 -4.35 8.69 -10.26
CA TRP A 53 -5.80 8.52 -10.21
C TRP A 53 -6.21 7.52 -9.12
N CYS A 54 -7.40 7.71 -8.58
CA CYS A 54 -7.93 6.88 -7.51
C CYS A 54 -8.93 5.87 -8.08
N THR A 55 -8.85 4.63 -7.61
CA THR A 55 -9.84 3.59 -7.91
C THR A 55 -10.35 2.97 -6.63
N LYS A 56 -11.54 2.37 -6.68
CA LYS A 56 -12.06 1.59 -5.55
C LYS A 56 -11.23 0.33 -5.39
N THR A 57 -10.77 0.06 -4.18
CA THR A 57 -9.97 -1.13 -3.89
C THR A 57 -10.83 -2.38 -4.02
N LYS A 58 -10.42 -3.31 -4.89
CA LYS A 58 -11.08 -4.62 -5.00
C LYS A 58 -10.75 -5.43 -3.74
N LYS A 59 -11.76 -6.04 -3.09
CA LYS A 59 -11.61 -6.75 -1.82
C LYS A 59 -10.48 -7.79 -1.82
N TRP A 60 -10.26 -8.48 -2.94
CA TRP A 60 -9.27 -9.54 -3.08
C TRP A 60 -7.84 -9.04 -3.37
N LYS A 61 -7.65 -7.77 -3.75
CA LYS A 61 -6.33 -7.12 -3.97
C LYS A 61 -5.95 -6.16 -2.84
N ARG A 62 -6.62 -6.29 -1.70
CA ARG A 62 -6.61 -5.30 -0.64
C ARG A 62 -5.66 -5.75 0.47
N THR A 63 -4.54 -5.03 0.62
CA THR A 63 -3.58 -5.26 1.71
C THR A 63 -3.90 -4.41 2.95
N LEU A 64 -4.60 -3.29 2.75
CA LEU A 64 -4.95 -2.30 3.76
C LEU A 64 -6.46 -2.04 3.75
N ASP A 65 -7.08 -1.68 4.87
CA ASP A 65 -8.54 -1.56 4.96
C ASP A 65 -9.17 -0.37 4.22
N ASN A 66 -8.36 0.53 3.65
CA ASN A 66 -8.83 1.64 2.83
C ASN A 66 -9.67 1.14 1.63
N LYS A 67 -10.71 1.92 1.33
CA LYS A 67 -11.63 1.65 0.20
C LYS A 67 -11.11 2.21 -1.14
N THR A 68 -10.02 2.97 -1.10
CA THR A 68 -9.46 3.71 -2.23
C THR A 68 -7.99 3.33 -2.42
N THR A 69 -7.60 3.05 -3.65
CA THR A 69 -6.21 2.76 -4.05
C THR A 69 -5.73 3.80 -5.05
N LEU A 70 -4.50 4.28 -4.87
CA LEU A 70 -3.86 5.14 -5.85
C LEU A 70 -3.36 4.29 -7.03
N ASN A 71 -3.30 4.88 -8.21
CA ASN A 71 -2.79 4.21 -9.39
C ASN A 71 -1.79 5.13 -10.07
N PHE A 72 -0.62 4.58 -10.33
CA PHE A 72 0.47 5.26 -10.99
C PHE A 72 0.50 4.87 -12.46
N GLY A 73 0.92 5.83 -13.28
CA GLY A 73 1.17 5.60 -14.69
C GLY A 73 2.04 6.70 -15.27
N LYS A 74 2.07 6.77 -16.60
CA LYS A 74 2.97 7.65 -17.36
C LYS A 74 3.01 9.12 -16.91
N TYR A 75 1.89 9.66 -16.44
CA TYR A 75 1.79 11.08 -16.06
C TYR A 75 1.98 11.33 -14.56
N THR A 76 2.14 10.28 -13.77
CA THR A 76 2.39 10.39 -12.33
C THR A 76 3.74 11.07 -12.11
N SER A 77 3.72 12.14 -11.34
CA SER A 77 4.90 12.91 -11.00
C SER A 77 5.33 12.57 -9.58
N ILE A 78 6.60 12.19 -9.45
CA ILE A 78 7.25 11.84 -8.19
C ILE A 78 8.37 12.86 -7.97
N LYS A 79 8.38 13.52 -6.82
CA LYS A 79 9.42 14.46 -6.42
C LYS A 79 9.93 14.10 -5.04
N PRO A 80 11.23 13.82 -4.86
CA PRO A 80 11.81 13.62 -3.53
C PRO A 80 11.57 14.82 -2.63
N ILE A 81 11.31 14.57 -1.36
CA ILE A 81 11.22 15.58 -0.29
C ILE A 81 12.08 15.13 0.90
N ALA A 82 12.28 16.02 1.87
CA ALA A 82 13.00 15.66 3.09
C ALA A 82 12.26 14.55 3.88
N ASN A 83 13.01 13.55 4.32
CA ASN A 83 12.56 12.49 5.22
C ASN A 83 12.41 13.06 6.64
N ASP A 84 11.39 13.88 6.90
CA ASP A 84 11.20 14.43 8.26
C ASP A 84 9.75 14.86 8.58
N PRO A 85 9.12 14.36 9.66
CA PRO A 85 9.30 13.07 10.33
C PRO A 85 8.20 12.11 9.87
N PHE A 86 8.50 11.23 8.90
CA PHE A 86 7.58 10.15 8.51
C PHE A 86 7.83 8.93 9.39
N LEU A 87 6.78 8.18 9.72
CA LEU A 87 6.95 6.89 10.40
C LEU A 87 7.67 5.90 9.48
N GLU A 88 8.61 5.15 10.03
CA GLU A 88 9.38 4.16 9.25
C GLU A 88 8.59 2.89 8.95
N HIS A 89 7.64 2.52 9.81
CA HIS A 89 6.91 1.26 9.69
C HIS A 89 5.42 1.43 9.98
N TYR A 90 4.60 0.83 9.11
CA TYR A 90 3.16 0.72 9.32
C TYR A 90 2.78 -0.56 10.09
N PHE A 91 3.38 -1.69 9.70
CA PHE A 91 3.05 -2.98 10.30
C PHE A 91 3.79 -3.18 11.61
N LYS A 92 3.03 -3.49 12.65
CA LYS A 92 3.55 -4.00 13.91
C LYS A 92 3.34 -5.50 13.94
N PHE A 93 4.39 -6.25 13.63
CA PHE A 93 4.37 -7.70 13.78
C PHE A 93 4.38 -8.04 15.27
N ILE A 94 3.59 -9.04 15.65
CA ILE A 94 3.53 -9.59 17.00
C ILE A 94 4.00 -11.04 16.96
N ALA A 95 4.72 -11.48 17.98
CA ALA A 95 5.17 -12.86 18.02
C ALA A 95 3.98 -13.80 18.19
N TYR A 96 4.04 -15.00 17.61
CA TYR A 96 2.90 -15.92 17.62
C TYR A 96 2.39 -16.25 19.03
N ASN A 97 3.30 -16.39 19.99
CA ASN A 97 2.99 -16.62 21.40
C ASN A 97 2.31 -15.41 22.08
N GLU A 98 2.52 -14.19 21.59
CA GLU A 98 1.86 -12.98 22.10
C GLU A 98 0.43 -12.83 21.56
N VAL A 99 0.12 -13.42 20.41
CA VAL A 99 -1.23 -13.39 19.80
C VAL A 99 -2.28 -13.95 20.78
N GLN A 100 -1.97 -15.05 21.46
CA GLN A 100 -2.88 -15.70 22.42
C GLN A 100 -3.27 -14.74 23.54
N SER A 101 -2.30 -14.00 24.08
CA SER A 101 -2.53 -13.06 25.18
C SER A 101 -3.41 -11.86 24.79
N MET A 102 -3.37 -11.43 23.52
CA MET A 102 -4.21 -10.31 23.03
C MET A 102 -5.64 -10.76 22.74
N ALA A 103 -5.83 -11.98 22.25
CA ALA A 103 -7.15 -12.54 22.00
C ALA A 103 -7.95 -12.64 23.32
N ASP A 104 -7.30 -13.09 24.39
CA ASP A 104 -7.93 -13.24 25.71
C ASP A 104 -8.36 -11.88 26.30
N VAL A 105 -7.57 -10.81 26.13
CA VAL A 105 -7.93 -9.45 26.61
C VAL A 105 -9.13 -8.87 25.87
N SER A 106 -9.31 -9.19 24.58
CA SER A 106 -10.44 -8.71 23.79
C SER A 106 -11.75 -9.47 24.02
N ALA A 107 -11.70 -10.65 24.65
CA ALA A 107 -12.86 -11.45 25.01
C ALA A 107 -13.50 -11.05 26.36
N GLN A 108 -12.92 -10.08 27.07
CA GLN A 108 -13.37 -9.62 28.39
C GLN A 108 -14.06 -8.24 28.39
N ARG A 109 -14.45 -7.70 27.21
CA ARG A 109 -15.20 -6.44 27.08
C ARG A 109 -16.60 -6.65 26.54
#